data_AF-A0AB74ERA0-F1
#
_entry.id   AF-A0AB74ERA0-F1
#
_cell.length_a   1.000
_cell.length_b   1.000
_cell.length_c   1.000
_cell.angle_alpha   90.00
_cell.angle_beta   90.00
_cell.angle_gamma   90.00
#
_symmetry.space_group_name_H-M   'P 1'
#
loop_
_entity.id
_entity.type
_entity.pdbx_description
1 polymer ?
#
loop_
_entity_poly.entity_id
_entity_poly.type
_entity_poly.pdbx_seq_one_letter_code
_entity_poly.pdbx_strand_id
1 'polypeptide(L)'
;MKNVVGLGFCTDMPELYRAADFTIMASLYEPFGLVGVESALCGTRVVLSENMACTEVMNEEAGFFFSRQNPETLAQAVAQAVSLKKQGGHRLSDPMRALNYNPSLSHHIDRLTDMLASV
;
A
#
# COMPACT_ATOMS: atom_id res chain seq x y z
N MET A 1 -5.99 -12.07 22.52
CA MET A 1 -5.43 -10.70 22.54
C MET A 1 -6.60 -9.71 22.60
N LYS A 2 -6.58 -8.70 23.48
CA LYS A 2 -7.75 -7.81 23.68
C LYS A 2 -8.00 -6.83 22.51
N ASN A 3 -6.96 -6.50 21.74
CA ASN A 3 -7.00 -5.46 20.70
C ASN A 3 -6.75 -6.02 19.30
N VAL A 4 -6.94 -7.33 19.09
CA VAL A 4 -6.71 -7.98 17.80
C VAL A 4 -7.93 -8.82 17.47
N VAL A 5 -8.50 -8.59 16.30
CA VAL A 5 -9.64 -9.32 15.76
C VAL A 5 -9.21 -9.96 14.44
N GLY A 6 -9.33 -11.28 14.34
CA GLY A 6 -9.13 -11.98 13.08
C GLY A 6 -10.44 -12.02 12.29
N LEU A 7 -10.46 -11.43 11.10
CA LEU A 7 -11.66 -11.39 10.25
C LEU A 7 -11.87 -12.68 9.45
N GLY A 8 -10.84 -13.52 9.32
CA GLY A 8 -10.90 -14.73 8.50
C GLY A 8 -10.88 -14.41 7.00
N PHE A 9 -11.48 -15.28 6.19
CA PHE A 9 -11.61 -15.07 4.75
C PHE A 9 -12.62 -13.95 4.46
N CYS A 10 -12.19 -12.97 3.69
CA CYS A 10 -13.00 -11.81 3.30
C CYS A 10 -13.10 -11.75 1.77
N THR A 11 -14.24 -11.29 1.25
CA THR A 11 -14.49 -11.17 -0.21
C THR A 11 -14.69 -9.72 -0.66
N ASP A 12 -14.76 -8.81 0.30
CA ASP A 12 -15.04 -7.38 0.23
C ASP A 12 -13.81 -6.56 0.66
N MET A 13 -12.65 -6.94 0.11
CA MET A 13 -11.37 -6.29 0.44
C MET A 13 -11.36 -4.77 0.18
N PRO A 14 -11.94 -4.22 -0.91
CA PRO A 14 -12.01 -2.77 -1.11
C PRO A 14 -12.74 -2.01 0.00
N GLU A 15 -13.81 -2.59 0.55
CA GLU A 15 -14.56 -2.06 1.68
C GLU A 15 -13.72 -2.07 2.95
N LEU A 16 -12.96 -3.15 3.18
CA LEU A 16 -12.06 -3.25 4.33
C LEU A 16 -10.89 -2.27 4.24
N TYR A 17 -10.27 -2.10 3.07
CA TYR A 17 -9.25 -1.07 2.87
C TYR A 17 -9.83 0.31 3.16
N ARG A 18 -11.02 0.62 2.64
CA ARG A 18 -11.70 1.89 2.92
C ARG A 18 -12.12 2.04 4.37
N ALA A 19 -12.41 0.98 5.11
CA ALA A 19 -12.72 1.06 6.53
C ALA A 19 -11.47 1.31 7.40
N ALA A 20 -10.30 0.80 6.97
CA ALA A 20 -9.05 0.93 7.72
C ALA A 20 -8.49 2.35 7.73
N ASP A 21 -7.85 2.74 8.83
CA ASP A 21 -7.10 4.00 8.93
C ASP A 21 -5.78 3.94 8.14
N PHE A 22 -5.14 2.77 8.12
CA PHE A 22 -3.94 2.44 7.34
C PHE A 22 -3.80 0.91 7.22
N THR A 23 -3.08 0.43 6.21
CA THR A 23 -2.79 -1.00 6.01
C THR A 23 -1.33 -1.30 6.31
N ILE A 24 -1.05 -2.26 7.19
CA ILE A 24 0.32 -2.72 7.47
C ILE A 24 0.58 -4.00 6.68
N MET A 25 1.71 -4.08 5.99
CA MET A 25 2.25 -5.34 5.47
C MET A 25 3.69 -5.50 5.94
N ALA A 26 3.95 -6.59 6.68
CA ALA A 26 5.26 -6.90 7.27
C ALA A 26 5.80 -8.28 6.83
N SER A 27 5.48 -8.68 5.59
CA SER A 27 5.88 -9.95 5.01
C SER A 27 7.40 -10.14 5.01
N LEU A 28 7.86 -11.38 5.25
CA LEU A 28 9.27 -11.73 5.12
C LEU A 28 9.74 -11.62 3.67
N TYR A 29 8.89 -12.05 2.74
CA TYR A 29 9.09 -12.07 1.30
C TYR A 29 7.76 -11.77 0.64
N GLU A 30 7.78 -10.91 -0.38
CA GLU A 30 6.64 -10.54 -1.20
C GLU A 30 7.17 -10.08 -2.55
N PRO A 31 6.90 -10.80 -3.67
CA PRO A 31 7.47 -10.46 -4.97
C PRO A 31 7.08 -9.07 -5.47
N PHE A 32 5.80 -8.72 -5.34
CA PHE A 32 5.31 -7.39 -5.70
C PHE A 32 4.52 -6.78 -4.55
N GLY A 33 3.44 -7.43 -4.10
CA GLY A 33 2.62 -6.92 -3.01
C GLY A 33 1.47 -6.04 -3.48
N LEU A 34 0.56 -6.60 -4.28
CA LEU A 34 -0.63 -5.90 -4.77
C LEU A 34 -1.49 -5.31 -3.66
N VAL A 35 -1.53 -5.95 -2.49
CA VAL A 35 -2.21 -5.46 -1.28
C VAL A 35 -1.86 -4.00 -0.95
N GLY A 36 -0.58 -3.62 -1.11
CA GLY A 36 -0.15 -2.24 -0.87
C GLY A 36 -0.72 -1.26 -1.91
N VAL A 37 -0.67 -1.64 -3.18
CA VAL A 37 -1.20 -0.84 -4.31
C VAL A 37 -2.71 -0.70 -4.21
N GLU A 38 -3.42 -1.81 -3.92
CA GLU A 38 -4.88 -1.84 -3.76
C GLU A 38 -5.34 -0.97 -2.59
N SER A 39 -4.64 -1.02 -1.45
CA SER A 39 -4.93 -0.17 -0.31
C SER A 39 -4.77 1.32 -0.64
N ALA A 40 -3.65 1.68 -1.27
CA ALA A 40 -3.38 3.04 -1.71
C ALA A 40 -4.48 3.53 -2.67
N LEU A 41 -4.82 2.73 -3.70
CA LEU A 41 -5.87 3.02 -4.67
C LEU A 41 -7.28 3.11 -4.06
N CYS A 42 -7.51 2.42 -2.94
CA CYS A 42 -8.74 2.55 -2.14
C CYS A 42 -8.75 3.80 -1.24
N GLY A 43 -7.72 4.65 -1.30
CA GLY A 43 -7.61 5.87 -0.51
C GLY A 43 -6.98 5.70 0.87
N THR A 44 -6.40 4.53 1.16
CA THR A 44 -5.86 4.16 2.46
C THR A 44 -4.35 4.06 2.40
N ARG A 45 -3.66 4.82 3.27
CA ARG A 45 -2.20 4.79 3.32
C ARG A 45 -1.66 3.47 3.86
N VAL A 46 -0.43 3.17 3.49
CA VAL A 46 0.24 1.92 3.82
C VAL A 46 1.38 2.10 4.82
N VAL A 47 1.70 1.02 5.53
CA VAL A 47 2.92 0.85 6.31
C VAL A 47 3.58 -0.43 5.80
N LEU A 48 4.59 -0.29 4.94
CA LEU A 48 5.18 -1.42 4.22
C LEU A 48 6.65 -1.62 4.57
N SER A 49 7.08 -2.87 4.51
CA SER A 49 8.50 -3.18 4.55
C SER A 49 9.18 -2.75 3.24
N GLU A 50 10.33 -2.11 3.34
CA GLU A 50 11.14 -1.64 2.20
C GLU A 50 11.55 -2.75 1.22
N ASN A 51 11.56 -4.03 1.65
CA ASN A 51 11.97 -5.14 0.79
C ASN A 51 10.89 -5.63 -0.18
N MET A 52 9.71 -4.99 -0.22
CA MET A 52 8.60 -5.34 -1.11
C MET A 52 8.70 -4.53 -2.40
N ALA A 53 8.61 -5.16 -3.58
CA ALA A 53 8.84 -4.44 -4.84
C ALA A 53 7.77 -3.38 -5.14
N CYS A 54 6.56 -3.48 -4.59
CA CYS A 54 5.56 -2.42 -4.71
C CYS A 54 6.01 -1.07 -4.12
N THR A 55 7.01 -1.06 -3.21
CA THR A 55 7.57 0.19 -2.68
C THR A 55 8.31 1.00 -3.75
N GLU A 56 8.85 0.35 -4.79
CA GLU A 56 9.54 1.01 -5.90
C GLU A 56 8.60 1.86 -6.77
N VAL A 57 7.32 1.49 -6.78
CA VAL A 57 6.27 2.18 -7.55
C VAL A 57 5.40 3.09 -6.71
N MET A 58 5.75 3.30 -5.43
CA MET A 58 5.08 4.19 -4.51
C MET A 58 5.97 5.39 -4.17
N ASN A 59 5.38 6.51 -3.81
CA ASN A 59 6.10 7.64 -3.25
C ASN A 59 5.70 7.92 -1.79
N GLU A 60 6.25 8.99 -1.23
CA GLU A 60 6.02 9.39 0.16
C GLU A 60 4.56 9.69 0.49
N GLU A 61 3.71 9.99 -0.50
CA GLU A 61 2.28 10.18 -0.24
C GLU A 61 1.60 8.87 0.16
N ALA A 62 2.06 7.74 -0.40
CA ALA A 62 1.46 6.42 -0.23
C ALA A 62 1.44 5.95 1.23
N GLY A 63 2.45 6.34 2.02
CA GLY A 63 2.51 5.96 3.42
C GLY A 63 3.92 5.98 4.01
N PHE A 64 4.17 5.03 4.91
CA PHE A 64 5.42 4.95 5.68
C PHE A 64 6.11 3.62 5.40
N PHE A 65 7.43 3.66 5.21
CA PHE A 65 8.22 2.48 4.90
C PHE A 65 9.17 2.18 6.05
N PHE A 66 9.42 0.89 6.29
CA PHE A 66 10.28 0.46 7.40
C PHE A 66 11.24 -0.65 7.00
N SER A 67 12.34 -0.74 7.73
CA SER A 67 13.36 -1.78 7.55
C SER A 67 13.04 -3.00 8.41
N ARG A 68 12.97 -4.17 7.79
CA ARG A 68 12.82 -5.44 8.52
C ARG A 68 14.04 -5.84 9.33
N GLN A 69 15.20 -5.26 9.04
CA GLN A 69 16.42 -5.49 9.81
C GLN A 69 16.38 -4.78 11.17
N ASN A 70 15.46 -3.84 11.36
CA ASN A 70 15.32 -3.08 12.59
C ASN A 70 13.83 -2.95 13.01
N PRO A 71 13.35 -3.79 13.96
CA PRO A 71 11.98 -3.75 14.45
C PRO A 71 11.50 -2.39 14.97
N GLU A 72 12.41 -1.55 15.46
CA GLU A 72 12.09 -0.20 15.93
C GLU A 72 11.53 0.68 14.80
N THR A 73 11.98 0.46 13.56
CA THR A 73 11.50 1.24 12.41
C THR A 73 10.04 0.94 12.08
N LEU A 74 9.57 -0.30 12.30
CA LEU A 74 8.15 -0.64 12.19
C LEU A 74 7.33 0.09 13.27
N ALA A 75 7.82 0.10 14.51
CA ALA A 75 7.14 0.80 15.60
C ALA A 75 7.03 2.31 15.31
N GLN A 76 8.08 2.92 14.77
CA GLN A 76 8.10 4.32 14.34
C GLN A 76 7.11 4.58 13.20
N ALA A 77 7.10 3.76 12.15
CA ALA A 77 6.18 3.90 11.03
C ALA A 77 4.71 3.79 11.45
N VAL A 78 4.39 2.86 12.35
CA VAL A 78 3.03 2.73 12.93
C VAL A 78 2.68 3.96 13.77
N ALA A 79 3.61 4.47 14.58
CA ALA A 79 3.37 5.67 15.38
C ALA A 79 3.11 6.91 14.50
N GLN A 80 3.83 7.04 13.39
CA GLN A 80 3.61 8.09 12.38
C GLN A 80 2.21 7.98 11.75
N ALA A 81 1.81 6.77 11.32
CA ALA A 81 0.49 6.52 10.75
C ALA A 81 -0.65 6.86 11.73
N VAL A 82 -0.52 6.44 12.99
CA VAL A 82 -1.47 6.78 14.06
C VAL A 82 -1.53 8.28 14.32
N SER A 83 -0.39 8.97 14.33
CA SER A 83 -0.33 10.43 14.50
C SER A 83 -1.03 11.14 13.34
N LEU A 84 -0.78 10.73 12.10
CA LEU A 84 -1.42 11.27 10.91
C LEU A 84 -2.95 11.07 10.92
N LYS A 85 -3.42 9.91 11.40
CA LYS A 85 -4.84 9.67 11.64
C LYS A 85 -5.39 10.70 12.62
N LYS A 86 -4.78 10.87 13.79
CA LYS A 86 -5.26 11.82 14.81
C LYS A 86 -5.41 13.24 14.28
N GLN A 87 -4.58 13.63 13.32
CA GLN A 87 -4.63 14.93 12.64
C GLN A 87 -5.65 15.01 11.49
N GLY A 88 -6.27 13.89 11.11
CA GLY A 88 -7.26 13.80 10.03
C GLY A 88 -6.66 13.56 8.63
N GLY A 89 -5.34 13.61 8.47
CA GLY A 89 -4.65 13.55 7.17
C GLY A 89 -4.39 12.14 6.61
N HIS A 90 -4.88 11.08 7.25
CA HIS A 90 -4.57 9.68 6.89
C HIS A 90 -5.12 9.21 5.53
N ARG A 91 -6.15 9.87 4.96
CA ARG A 91 -6.73 9.48 3.66
C ARG A 91 -6.04 10.14 2.48
N LEU A 92 -5.86 9.38 1.40
CA LEU A 92 -5.31 9.89 0.14
C LEU A 92 -6.43 10.60 -0.61
N SER A 93 -6.28 11.91 -0.85
CA SER A 93 -7.25 12.69 -1.63
C SER A 93 -7.17 12.38 -3.13
N ASP A 94 -5.99 11.98 -3.60
CA ASP A 94 -5.75 11.54 -4.98
C ASP A 94 -4.90 10.26 -4.96
N PRO A 95 -5.53 9.08 -4.86
CA PRO A 95 -4.83 7.80 -4.76
C PRO A 95 -3.83 7.51 -5.87
N MET A 96 -4.08 8.02 -7.09
CA MET A 96 -3.22 7.78 -8.24
C MET A 96 -1.87 8.50 -8.09
N ARG A 97 -1.85 9.65 -7.40
CA ARG A 97 -0.61 10.41 -7.14
C ARG A 97 0.31 9.73 -6.13
N ALA A 98 -0.18 8.77 -5.36
CA ALA A 98 0.64 7.97 -4.47
C ALA A 98 1.54 6.96 -5.24
N LEU A 99 1.26 6.75 -6.52
CA LEU A 99 1.98 5.81 -7.38
C LEU A 99 2.83 6.53 -8.41
N ASN A 100 4.01 5.97 -8.68
CA ASN A 100 4.96 6.46 -9.68
C ASN A 100 4.73 5.85 -11.08
N TYR A 101 3.60 5.17 -11.28
CA TYR A 101 3.21 4.58 -12.56
C TYR A 101 1.69 4.67 -12.76
N ASN A 102 1.23 4.40 -13.99
CA ASN A 102 -0.19 4.33 -14.30
C ASN A 102 -0.70 2.88 -14.19
N PRO A 103 -1.42 2.51 -13.11
CA PRO A 103 -1.97 1.16 -12.93
C PRO A 103 -3.21 0.84 -13.78
N SER A 104 -3.68 1.75 -14.63
CA SER A 104 -4.90 1.51 -15.40
C SER A 104 -4.73 0.36 -16.40
N LEU A 105 -5.73 -0.51 -16.49
CA LEU A 105 -5.73 -1.66 -17.39
C LEU A 105 -5.50 -1.23 -18.85
N SER A 106 -6.13 -0.14 -19.29
CA SER A 106 -5.95 0.39 -20.64
C SER A 106 -4.50 0.75 -20.93
N HIS A 107 -3.83 1.44 -20.00
CA HIS A 107 -2.41 1.78 -20.16
C HIS A 107 -1.54 0.52 -20.31
N HIS A 108 -1.80 -0.51 -19.50
CA HIS A 108 -1.06 -1.78 -19.60
C HIS A 108 -1.33 -2.52 -20.91
N ILE A 109 -2.57 -2.52 -21.42
CA ILE A 109 -2.93 -3.12 -22.72
C ILE A 109 -2.22 -2.40 -23.86
N ASP A 110 -2.23 -1.07 -23.86
CA ASP A 110 -1.57 -0.26 -24.89
C ASP A 110 -0.06 -0.54 -24.90
N ARG A 111 0.58 -0.52 -23.73
CA ARG A 111 2.02 -0.81 -23.59
C ARG A 111 2.38 -2.22 -24.07
N LEU A 112 1.55 -3.22 -23.79
CA LEU A 112 1.79 -4.58 -24.25
C LEU A 112 1.63 -4.69 -25.78
N THR A 113 0.64 -3.99 -26.34
CA THR A 113 0.40 -3.95 -27.79
C THR A 113 1.58 -3.31 -28.52
N ASP A 114 2.13 -2.20 -27.99
CA ASP A 114 3.32 -1.55 -28.52
C ASP A 114 4.54 -2.48 -28.52
N MET A 115 4.74 -3.23 -27.42
CA MET A 115 5.85 -4.19 -27.32
C MET A 115 5.74 -5.28 -28.37
N LEU A 116 4.54 -5.84 -28.57
CA LEU A 116 4.31 -6.89 -29.57
C LEU A 116 4.49 -6.39 -31.01
N ALA A 117 4.15 -5.12 -31.29
CA ALA A 117 4.35 -4.51 -32.60
C ALA A 117 5.83 -4.17 -32.89
N SER A 118 6.68 -4.16 -31.86
CA SER A 118 8.11 -3.85 -31.97
C SER A 118 9.02 -5.08 -32.17
N VAL A 119 8.44 -6.28 -32.23
CA VAL A 119 9.11 -7.56 -32.52
C VAL A 119 8.87 -7.96 -33.98
#